data_AF-W2SZE1-F1
#
_entry.id   AF-W2SZE1-F1
#
_cell.length_a   1.000
_cell.length_b   1.000
_cell.length_c   1.000
_cell.angle_alpha   90.00
_cell.angle_beta   90.00
_cell.angle_gamma   90.00
#
_symmetry.space_group_name_H-M   'P 1'
#
loop_
_entity.id
_entity.type
_entity.pdbx_description
1 polymer ?
#
loop_
_entity_poly.entity_id
_entity_poly.type
_entity_poly.pdbx_seq_one_letter_code
_entity_poly.pdbx_strand_id
1 'polypeptide(L)' 'VFSSLRSLQSHGELCDVEIRTGNGTILAHKVVLAAVAPYFDVMFAGNMEDSRVYRITLQSGLPFEKNLTTYWCTLS' A
#
# COMPACT_ATOMS: atom_id res chain seq x y z
N VAL A 1 -1.20 9.69 -15.32
CA VAL A 1 -0.47 8.50 -14.79
C VAL A 1 -1.14 7.97 -13.53
N PHE A 2 -1.31 8.78 -12.48
CA PHE A 2 -1.94 8.33 -11.22
C PHE A 2 -3.40 7.85 -11.36
N SER A 3 -4.19 8.42 -12.27
CA SER A 3 -5.57 7.99 -12.53
C SER A 3 -5.67 6.54 -13.04
N SER A 4 -4.69 6.09 -13.82
CA SER A 4 -4.61 4.71 -14.31
C SER A 4 -4.26 3.74 -13.19
N LEU A 5 -3.29 4.08 -12.32
CA LEU A 5 -2.94 3.30 -11.14
C LEU A 5 -4.12 3.16 -10.17
N ARG A 6 -4.92 4.22 -10.00
CA ARG A 6 -6.14 4.18 -9.20
C ARG A 6 -7.18 3.22 -9.78
N SER A 7 -7.35 3.21 -11.11
CA SER A 7 -8.29 2.26 -11.76
C SER A 7 -7.84 0.82 -11.53
N LEU A 8 -6.55 0.52 -11.73
CA LEU A 8 -5.96 -0.79 -11.45
C LEU A 8 -6.18 -1.20 -9.99
N GLN A 9 -5.91 -0.29 -9.05
CA GLN A 9 -6.14 -0.53 -7.63
C GLN A 9 -7.62 -0.83 -7.33
N SER A 10 -8.55 -0.07 -7.90
CA SER A 10 -9.99 -0.26 -7.67
C SER A 10 -10.51 -1.59 -8.23
N HIS A 11 -9.87 -2.12 -9.28
CA HIS A 11 -10.17 -3.44 -9.83
C HIS A 11 -9.37 -4.57 -9.15
N GLY A 12 -8.45 -4.25 -8.23
CA GLY A 12 -7.54 -5.21 -7.61
C GLY A 12 -6.47 -5.77 -8.58
N GLU A 13 -6.24 -5.10 -9.70
CA GLU A 13 -5.30 -5.53 -10.72
C GLU A 13 -3.87 -5.14 -10.36
N LEU A 14 -2.95 -6.09 -10.55
CA LEU A 14 -1.52 -5.94 -10.26
C LEU A 14 -1.20 -5.61 -8.79
N CYS A 15 -2.19 -5.66 -7.87
CA CYS A 15 -1.96 -5.42 -6.45
C CYS A 15 -1.19 -6.58 -5.83
N ASP A 16 0.02 -6.27 -5.33
CA ASP A 16 0.97 -7.23 -4.76
C ASP A 16 1.09 -7.09 -3.22
N VAL A 17 0.31 -6.18 -2.63
CA VAL A 17 0.25 -5.94 -1.18
C VAL A 17 -1.18 -5.67 -0.71
N GLU A 18 -1.51 -6.26 0.45
CA GLU A 18 -2.77 -6.11 1.15
C GLU A 18 -2.51 -5.50 2.54
N ILE A 19 -3.12 -4.36 2.82
CA ILE A 19 -3.01 -3.65 4.09
C ILE A 19 -4.30 -3.83 4.87
N ARG A 20 -4.24 -4.57 5.98
CA ARG A 20 -5.32 -4.72 6.94
C ARG A 20 -5.22 -3.64 8.00
N THR A 21 -6.28 -2.87 8.14
CA THR A 21 -6.48 -1.87 9.20
C THR A 21 -7.62 -2.32 10.10
N GLY A 22 -7.81 -1.67 11.24
CA GLY A 22 -8.99 -1.91 12.08
C GLY A 22 -10.32 -1.66 11.35
N ASN A 23 -10.30 -0.85 10.29
CA ASN A 23 -11.47 -0.45 9.52
C ASN A 23 -11.69 -1.27 8.25
N GLY A 24 -10.82 -2.24 7.94
CA GLY A 24 -10.98 -3.08 6.77
C GLY A 24 -9.67 -3.49 6.12
N THR A 25 -9.75 -3.86 4.84
CA THR A 25 -8.61 -4.34 4.07
C THR A 25 -8.47 -3.52 2.81
N ILE A 26 -7.23 -3.18 2.45
CA ILE A 26 -6.91 -2.29 1.36
C ILE A 26 -5.90 -2.96 0.43
N LEU A 27 -6.21 -3.05 -0.85
CA LEU A 27 -5.28 -3.51 -1.88
C LEU A 27 -4.46 -2.34 -2.41
N ALA A 28 -3.17 -2.57 -2.63
CA ALA A 28 -2.26 -1.56 -3.16
C ALA A 28 -1.09 -2.21 -3.92
N HIS A 29 -0.23 -1.36 -4.46
CA HIS A 29 0.98 -1.73 -5.19
C HIS A 29 2.21 -1.35 -4.38
N LYS A 30 3.11 -2.30 -4.08
CA LYS A 30 4.33 -2.10 -3.30
C LYS A 30 5.17 -0.96 -3.86
N VAL A 31 5.33 -0.91 -5.18
CA VAL A 31 6.13 0.11 -5.87
C VAL A 31 5.59 1.51 -5.68
N VAL A 32 4.26 1.68 -5.73
CA VAL A 32 3.65 2.99 -5.53
C VAL A 32 3.80 3.37 -4.05
N LEU A 33 3.72 2.42 -3.12
CA LEU A 33 3.82 2.66 -1.68
C LEU A 33 5.25 3.03 -1.27
N ALA A 34 6.24 2.35 -1.84
CA ALA A 34 7.65 2.69 -1.68
C ALA A 34 7.95 4.11 -2.20
N ALA A 35 7.37 4.49 -3.35
CA ALA A 35 7.60 5.80 -3.96
C ALA A 35 7.10 6.99 -3.13
N VAL A 36 6.08 6.81 -2.28
CA VAL A 36 5.50 7.91 -1.49
C VAL A 36 5.98 7.96 -0.04
N ALA A 37 6.53 6.85 0.45
CA ALA A 37 6.74 6.64 1.87
C ALA A 37 8.01 5.78 2.04
N PRO A 38 9.12 6.40 2.47
CA PRO A 38 10.41 5.72 2.67
C PRO A 38 10.32 4.50 3.60
N TYR A 39 9.36 4.49 4.52
CA TYR A 39 9.07 3.35 5.38
C TYR A 39 8.81 2.07 4.57
N PHE A 40 7.99 2.17 3.52
CA PHE A 40 7.66 1.03 2.68
C PHE A 40 8.80 0.64 1.75
N ASP A 41 9.62 1.59 1.32
CA ASP A 41 10.81 1.29 0.53
C ASP A 41 11.75 0.37 1.30
N VAL A 42 12.05 0.70 2.57
CA VAL A 42 12.86 -0.16 3.45
C VAL A 42 12.14 -1.47 3.78
N MET A 43 10.84 -1.43 4.03
CA MET A 43 10.04 -2.63 4.34
C MET A 43 9.99 -3.63 3.18
N PHE A 44 9.93 -3.15 1.93
CA PHE A 44 9.85 -3.99 0.74
C PHE A 44 11.23 -4.35 0.18
N ALA A 45 12.25 -3.53 0.38
CA ALA A 45 13.62 -3.79 -0.09
C ALA A 45 14.23 -5.09 0.48
N GLY A 46 13.83 -5.51 1.69
CA GLY A 46 14.31 -6.74 2.32
C GLY A 46 13.45 -7.98 2.07
N ASN A 47 12.24 -7.85 1.53
CA ASN A 47 11.22 -8.90 1.60
C ASN A 47 10.53 -9.21 0.26
N MET A 48 11.29 -9.13 -0.84
CA MET A 48 10.89 -9.62 -2.17
C MET A 48 10.83 -11.16 -2.20
N GLU A 49 10.08 -11.79 -1.30
CA GLU A 49 9.76 -13.20 -1.43
C GLU A 49 8.64 -13.39 -2.45
N ASP A 50 9.01 -14.15 -3.46
CA ASP A 50 8.28 -14.47 -4.68
C ASP A 50 6.93 -15.14 -4.36
N SER A 51 5.91 -14.82 -5.16
CA SER A 51 4.62 -15.55 -5.29
C SER A 51 3.50 -15.39 -4.25
N ARG A 52 3.66 -14.68 -3.12
CA ARG A 52 2.54 -14.47 -2.17
C ARG A 52 2.24 -13.00 -1.95
N VAL A 53 0.96 -12.63 -2.00
CA VAL A 53 0.47 -11.28 -1.67
C VAL A 53 1.01 -10.88 -0.30
N TYR A 54 1.73 -9.77 -0.22
CA TYR A 54 2.36 -9.33 1.02
C TYR A 54 1.30 -8.70 1.91
N ARG A 55 1.04 -9.29 3.09
CA ARG A 55 -0.03 -8.83 3.99
C ARG A 55 0.55 -8.05 5.16
N ILE A 56 0.16 -6.78 5.25
CA ILE A 56 0.54 -5.87 6.34
C ILE A 56 -0.66 -5.72 7.26
N THR A 57 -0.49 -5.95 8.56
CA THR A 57 -1.54 -5.65 9.54
C THR A 57 -1.13 -4.42 10.34
N LEU A 58 -1.85 -3.32 10.14
CA LEU A 58 -1.67 -2.09 10.89
C LEU A 58 -2.53 -2.15 12.16
N GLN A 59 -1.85 -2.09 13.31
CA GLN A 59 -2.52 -1.89 14.58
C GLN A 59 -2.87 -0.42 14.77
N SER A 60 -4.11 -0.14 15.19
CA SER A 60 -4.59 1.21 15.49
C SER A 60 -3.69 1.85 16.53
N GLY A 61 -3.04 2.97 16.20
CA GLY A 61 -2.15 3.69 17.11
C GLY A 61 -0.75 3.98 16.57
N LEU A 62 -0.38 3.43 15.40
CA LEU A 62 0.86 3.82 14.74
C LEU A 62 0.69 5.12 13.93
N PRO A 63 1.70 6.01 13.88
CA PRO A 63 1.65 7.27 13.12
C PRO A 63 1.46 7.06 11.61
N PHE A 64 1.51 5.83 11.14
CA PHE A 64 1.41 5.45 9.74
C PHE A 64 -0.02 5.48 9.18
N GLU A 65 -1.08 5.32 9.99
CA GLU A 65 -2.47 5.40 9.49
C GLU A 65 -2.79 6.75 8.82
N LYS A 66 -2.15 7.84 9.29
CA LYS A 66 -2.30 9.18 8.70
C LYS A 66 -1.65 9.30 7.32
N ASN A 67 -0.60 8.53 7.03
CA ASN A 67 0.10 8.56 5.75
C ASN A 67 -0.65 7.80 4.66
N LEU A 68 -1.47 6.80 5.01
CA LEU A 68 -2.39 6.20 4.05
C LEU A 68 -3.44 7.22 3.60
N THR A 69 -4.00 8.03 4.51
CA THR A 69 -4.93 9.10 4.08
C THR A 69 -4.26 10.10 3.14
N THR A 70 -3.00 10.47 3.41
CA THR A 70 -2.18 11.29 2.49
C THR A 70 -1.99 10.62 1.15
N TYR A 71 -1.76 9.31 1.12
CA TYR A 71 -1.60 8.55 -0.11
C TYR A 71 -2.84 8.62 -1.02
N TRP A 72 -4.04 8.58 -0.43
CA TRP A 72 -5.29 8.73 -1.17
C TRP A 72 -5.49 10.18 -1.65
N CYS A 73 -5.01 11.17 -0.90
CA CYS A 73 -5.02 12.58 -1.29
C CYS A 73 -4.02 12.92 -2.39
N THR A 74 -2.81 12.34 -2.38
CA THR A 74 -1.77 12.57 -3.42
C THR A 74 -2.11 11.87 -4.74
N LEU A 75 -2.97 10.85 -4.69
CA LEU A 75 -3.54 10.17 -5.85
C LEU A 75 -4.81 10.88 -6.39
N SER A 76 -5.14 12.08 -5.92
CA SER A 76 -6.34 12.84 -6.29
C SER A 76 -6.00 14.19 -6.92
#